data_AF-W0I858-F1
#
_entry.id   AF-W0I858-F1
#
_cell.length_a   1.000
_cell.length_b   1.000
_cell.length_c   1.000
_cell.angle_alpha   90.00
_cell.angle_beta   90.00
_cell.angle_gamma   90.00
#
_symmetry.space_group_name_H-M   'P 1'
#
loop_
_entity.id
_entity.type
_entity.pdbx_description
1 polymer ?
#
loop_
_entity_poly.entity_id
_entity_poly.type
_entity_poly.pdbx_seq_one_letter_code
_entity_poly.pdbx_strand_id
1 'polypeptide(L)'
;MVELEAILLVWGVRDEVLKKLPVEGYWLYGEYDFIAKVEFADENELKEFSLRLTRLVGRGKFKLFPVKLSSSTLKNSAENYQIDGIIENNVFYVL
;
A
#
# COMPACT_ATOMS: atom_id res chain seq x y z
N MET A 1 -8.52 -13.34 9.88
CA MET A 1 -7.55 -12.66 10.77
C MET A 1 -6.75 -11.73 9.88
N VAL A 2 -6.60 -10.46 10.24
CA VAL A 2 -5.81 -9.51 9.44
C VAL A 2 -4.34 -9.79 9.69
N GLU A 3 -3.60 -10.13 8.62
CA GLU A 3 -2.17 -10.44 8.72
C GLU A 3 -1.30 -9.25 8.34
N LEU A 4 -1.83 -8.34 7.52
CA LEU A 4 -1.11 -7.19 6.99
C LEU A 4 -1.93 -5.91 7.19
N GLU A 5 -1.29 -4.89 7.73
CA GLU A 5 -1.87 -3.55 7.87
C GLU A 5 -0.94 -2.55 7.20
N ALA A 6 -1.50 -1.61 6.44
CA ALA A 6 -0.74 -0.55 5.80
C ALA A 6 -1.47 0.80 5.81
N ILE A 7 -0.71 1.89 5.68
CA ILE A 7 -1.23 3.21 5.34
C ILE A 7 -1.08 3.42 3.85
N LEU A 8 -2.20 3.73 3.19
CA LEU A 8 -2.25 4.21 1.82
C LEU A 8 -2.14 5.73 1.81
N LEU A 9 -1.18 6.26 1.04
CA LEU A 9 -1.12 7.67 0.64
C LEU A 9 -1.34 7.79 -0.87
N VAL A 10 -2.08 8.81 -1.30
CA VAL A 10 -2.35 9.11 -2.72
C VAL A 10 -2.11 10.61 -2.99
N TRP A 11 -1.55 10.93 -4.16
CA TRP A 11 -1.24 12.31 -4.59
C TRP A 11 -1.37 12.50 -6.10
N GLY A 12 -1.59 13.74 -6.53
CA GLY A 12 -1.74 14.11 -7.94
C GLY A 12 -2.96 13.49 -8.62
N VAL A 13 -4.03 13.25 -7.86
CA VAL A 13 -5.26 12.58 -8.32
C VAL A 13 -6.46 13.50 -8.12
N ARG A 14 -7.31 13.61 -9.16
CA ARG A 14 -8.52 14.42 -9.10
C ARG A 14 -9.55 13.82 -8.14
N ASP A 15 -10.29 14.69 -7.47
CA ASP A 15 -11.43 14.40 -6.59
C ASP A 15 -12.38 13.31 -7.12
N GLU A 16 -12.70 13.35 -8.42
CA GLU A 16 -13.60 12.39 -9.08
C GLU A 16 -13.06 10.96 -9.10
N VAL A 17 -11.73 10.79 -9.06
CA VAL A 17 -11.05 9.50 -8.97
C VAL A 17 -10.90 9.09 -7.51
N LEU A 18 -10.61 10.03 -6.60
CA LEU A 18 -10.52 9.75 -5.15
C LEU A 18 -11.84 9.18 -4.60
N LYS A 19 -12.98 9.70 -5.05
CA LYS A 19 -14.31 9.17 -4.70
C LYS A 19 -14.57 7.72 -5.15
N LYS A 20 -13.73 7.18 -6.05
CA LYS A 20 -13.84 5.81 -6.57
C LYS A 20 -12.85 4.85 -5.91
N LEU A 21 -12.04 5.33 -4.97
CA LEU A 21 -11.10 4.46 -4.24
C LEU A 21 -11.88 3.37 -3.49
N PRO A 22 -11.44 2.11 -3.55
CA PRO A 22 -12.13 1.00 -2.91
C PRO A 22 -11.86 0.93 -1.40
N VAL A 23 -11.64 2.07 -0.75
CA VAL A 23 -11.29 2.18 0.68
C VAL A 23 -11.83 3.49 1.25
N GLU A 24 -12.19 3.45 2.52
CA GLU A 24 -12.54 4.63 3.28
C GLU A 24 -11.29 5.29 3.86
N GLY A 25 -11.29 6.62 3.90
CA GLY A 25 -10.15 7.40 4.36
C GLY A 25 -10.46 8.88 4.42
N TYR A 26 -9.42 9.67 4.60
CA TYR A 26 -9.50 11.10 4.79
C TYR A 26 -8.88 11.82 3.59
N TRP A 27 -9.54 12.88 3.17
CA TRP A 27 -9.01 13.79 2.17
C TRP A 27 -7.98 14.70 2.84
N LEU A 28 -6.90 14.96 2.12
CA LEU A 28 -5.83 15.83 2.58
C LEU A 28 -5.76 17.05 1.66
N TYR A 29 -5.30 18.17 2.22
CA TYR A 29 -5.05 19.40 1.49
C TYR A 29 -3.56 19.72 1.62
N GLY A 30 -2.79 19.56 0.54
CA GLY A 30 -1.34 19.77 0.55
C GLY A 30 -0.62 18.92 -0.50
N GLU A 31 0.50 18.30 -0.11
CA GLU A 31 1.27 17.39 -0.97
C GLU A 31 0.49 16.11 -1.34
N TYR A 32 -0.36 15.65 -0.42
CA TYR A 32 -1.18 14.46 -0.57
C TYR A 32 -2.64 14.87 -0.72
N ASP A 33 -3.39 14.07 -1.48
CA ASP A 33 -4.83 14.28 -1.70
C ASP A 33 -5.67 13.35 -0.81
N PHE A 34 -5.14 12.19 -0.42
CA PHE A 34 -5.88 11.20 0.34
C PHE A 34 -4.98 10.29 1.18
N ILE A 35 -5.48 9.90 2.35
CA ILE A 35 -4.87 8.92 3.27
C ILE A 35 -5.92 7.91 3.75
N ALA A 36 -5.56 6.63 3.79
CA ALA A 36 -6.40 5.59 4.38
C ALA A 36 -5.55 4.57 5.14
N LYS A 37 -6.11 3.99 6.18
CA LYS A 37 -5.61 2.73 6.75
C LYS A 37 -6.28 1.58 6.01
N VAL A 38 -5.48 0.62 5.57
CA VAL A 38 -5.93 -0.56 4.83
C VAL A 38 -5.43 -1.81 5.51
N GLU A 39 -6.26 -2.85 5.48
CA GLU A 39 -6.00 -4.14 6.12
C GLU A 39 -6.17 -5.23 5.07
N PHE A 40 -5.27 -6.19 5.07
CA PHE A 40 -5.28 -7.33 4.14
C PHE A 40 -5.17 -8.64 4.92
N ALA A 41 -5.89 -9.64 4.44
CA ALA A 41 -5.84 -11.01 4.93
C ALA A 41 -4.52 -11.69 4.54
N ASP A 42 -4.00 -11.42 3.34
CA ASP A 42 -2.76 -12.02 2.82
C ASP A 42 -2.06 -11.16 1.76
N GLU A 43 -0.91 -11.64 1.26
CA GLU A 43 -0.13 -10.97 0.23
C GLU A 43 -0.83 -10.91 -1.14
N ASN A 44 -1.72 -11.85 -1.46
CA ASN A 44 -2.44 -11.83 -2.74
C ASN A 44 -3.46 -10.70 -2.76
N GLU A 45 -4.19 -10.50 -1.66
CA GLU A 45 -5.12 -9.38 -1.52
C GLU A 45 -4.39 -8.03 -1.64
N LEU A 46 -3.21 -7.89 -1.03
CA LEU A 46 -2.34 -6.72 -1.18
C LEU A 46 -1.95 -6.47 -2.65
N LYS A 47 -1.59 -7.53 -3.39
CA LYS A 47 -1.20 -7.45 -4.81
C LYS A 47 -2.39 -7.05 -5.69
N GLU A 48 -3.55 -7.66 -5.50
CA GLU A 48 -4.78 -7.32 -6.22
C GLU A 48 -5.21 -5.89 -5.95
N PHE A 49 -5.15 -5.47 -4.70
CA PHE A 49 -5.42 -4.10 -4.28
C PHE A 49 -4.49 -3.09 -4.97
N SER A 50 -3.18 -3.37 -4.96
CA SER A 50 -2.16 -2.53 -5.60
C SER A 50 -2.36 -2.43 -7.12
N LEU A 51 -2.74 -3.53 -7.76
CA LEU A 51 -3.03 -3.55 -9.20
C LEU A 51 -4.29 -2.73 -9.51
N ARG A 52 -5.34 -2.86 -8.70
CA ARG A 52 -6.57 -2.08 -8.84
C ARG A 52 -6.32 -0.59 -8.63
N LEU A 53 -5.54 -0.21 -7.61
CA LEU A 53 -5.12 1.18 -7.40
C LEU A 53 -4.32 1.70 -8.59
N THR A 54 -3.36 0.94 -9.08
CA THR A 54 -2.55 1.34 -10.24
C THR A 54 -3.42 1.64 -11.47
N ARG A 55 -4.49 0.85 -11.70
CA ARG A 55 -5.45 1.09 -12.78
C ARG A 55 -6.34 2.32 -12.55
N LEU A 56 -6.67 2.62 -11.29
CA LEU A 56 -7.55 3.73 -10.93
C LEU A 56 -6.82 5.08 -10.87
N VAL A 57 -5.70 5.14 -10.17
CA VAL A 57 -4.97 6.40 -9.91
C VAL A 57 -3.75 6.59 -10.80
N GLY A 58 -3.26 5.52 -11.43
CA GLY A 58 -2.02 5.53 -12.21
C GLY A 58 -0.79 5.10 -11.41
N ARG A 59 0.25 4.63 -12.11
CA ARG A 59 1.55 4.29 -11.51
C ARG A 59 2.19 5.54 -10.89
N GLY A 60 2.84 5.38 -9.73
CA GLY A 60 3.61 6.46 -9.08
C GLY A 60 2.77 7.56 -8.43
N LYS A 61 1.46 7.33 -8.22
CA LYS A 61 0.54 8.28 -7.56
C LYS A 61 0.05 7.83 -6.20
N PHE A 62 0.55 6.70 -5.72
CA PHE A 62 0.21 6.18 -4.41
C PHE A 62 1.38 5.43 -3.79
N LYS A 63 1.31 5.25 -2.48
CA LYS A 63 2.28 4.47 -1.70
C LYS A 63 1.58 3.74 -0.57
N LEU A 64 2.01 2.51 -0.32
CA LEU A 64 1.57 1.69 0.81
C LEU A 64 2.72 1.56 1.80
N PHE A 65 2.49 1.99 3.03
CA PHE A 65 3.44 1.87 4.13
C PHE A 65 2.96 0.80 5.10
N PRO A 66 3.68 -0.32 5.28
CA PRO A 66 3.26 -1.34 6.24
C PRO A 66 3.32 -0.77 7.67
N VAL A 67 2.28 -1.05 8.45
CA VAL A 67 2.18 -0.72 9.88
C VAL A 67 2.33 -1.99 10.73
N LYS A 68 1.77 -3.11 10.26
CA LYS A 68 1.86 -4.40 10.96
C LYS A 68 2.04 -5.54 9.95
N LEU A 69 3.05 -6.35 10.20
CA LEU A 69 3.30 -7.62 9.52
C LEU A 69 3.20 -8.72 10.57
N SER A 70 2.25 -9.65 10.42
CA SER A 70 2.16 -10.80 11.31
C SER A 70 3.37 -11.73 11.14
N SER A 71 3.82 -12.35 12.24
CA SER A 71 4.99 -13.25 12.27
C SER A 71 4.85 -14.49 11.37
N SER A 72 3.65 -14.84 10.92
CA SER A 72 3.38 -15.92 9.97
C SER A 72 3.87 -15.59 8.55
N THR A 73 3.78 -14.32 8.14
CA THR A 73 4.23 -13.85 6.81
C THR A 73 5.76 -13.75 6.72
N LEU A 74 6.44 -13.47 7.85
CA LEU A 74 7.91 -13.43 7.92
C LEU A 74 8.57 -14.78 7.55
N LYS A 75 7.89 -15.92 7.74
CA LYS A 75 8.44 -17.23 7.38
C LYS A 75 8.55 -17.48 5.87
N ASN A 76 7.68 -16.87 5.05
CA ASN A 76 7.75 -17.01 3.58
C ASN A 76 8.53 -15.85 2.92
N SER A 77 8.69 -14.72 3.63
CA SER A 77 9.46 -13.57 3.17
C SER A 77 10.97 -13.70 3.47
N ALA A 78 11.38 -14.43 4.51
CA ALA A 78 12.81 -14.61 4.82
C ALA A 78 13.63 -15.33 3.72
N GLU A 79 12.98 -16.03 2.80
CA GLU A 79 13.63 -16.76 1.69
C GLU A 79 13.73 -15.92 0.40
N ASN A 80 12.94 -14.85 0.25
CA ASN A 80 12.92 -13.99 -0.95
C ASN A 80 13.44 -12.56 -0.72
N TYR A 81 13.69 -12.14 0.52
CA TYR A 81 14.16 -10.78 0.85
C TYR A 81 15.65 -10.72 1.26
N GLN A 82 16.40 -11.80 1.04
CA GLN A 82 17.87 -11.78 1.00
C GLN A 82 18.39 -11.27 -0.35
N ILE A 83 17.85 -10.16 -0.86
CA ILE A 83 18.51 -9.41 -1.94
C ILE A 83 18.34 -7.93 -1.58
N ASP A 84 19.48 -7.28 -1.37
CA ASP A 84 19.67 -5.84 -1.21
C ASP A 84 19.30 -5.20 0.14
N GLY A 85 20.09 -5.56 1.15
CA GLY A 85 20.88 -4.58 1.90
C GLY A 85 20.14 -3.49 2.67
N ILE A 86 20.24 -3.59 4.00
CA ILE A 86 20.42 -2.44 4.91
C ILE A 86 19.20 -1.49 4.95
N ILE A 87 18.33 -1.68 5.93
CA ILE A 87 17.87 -0.65 6.90
C ILE A 87 17.82 0.83 6.43
N GLU A 88 17.40 1.12 5.21
CA GLU A 88 17.02 2.45 4.71
C GLU A 88 16.08 2.20 3.52
N ASN A 89 14.89 2.81 3.53
CA ASN A 89 13.81 2.63 2.55
C ASN A 89 12.87 1.46 2.82
N ASN A 90 12.05 1.60 3.87
CA ASN A 90 10.82 0.82 4.06
C ASN A 90 9.75 1.24 3.02
N VAL A 91 10.06 1.05 1.73
CA VAL A 91 9.23 1.41 0.59
C VAL A 91 8.96 0.16 -0.23
N PHE A 92 7.72 -0.31 -0.20
CA PHE A 92 7.26 -1.31 -1.15
C PHE A 92 7.10 -0.63 -2.51
N TYR A 93 8.12 -0.72 -3.36
CA TYR A 93 7.96 -0.50 -4.79
C TYR A 93 7.46 -1.79 -5.42
N VAL A 94 6.19 -1.84 -5.77
CA VAL A 94 5.64 -2.91 -6.62
C VAL A 94 5.90 -2.51 -8.08
N LEU A 95 6.87 -3.16 -8.72
CA LEU A 95 7.26 -2.98 -10.14
C LEU A 95 6.15 -3.40 -11.12
#